data_AF-A0A1B0DDT1-F1
#
_entry.id   AF-A0A1B0DDT1-F1
#
_cell.length_a   1.000
_cell.length_b   1.000
_cell.length_c   1.000
_cell.angle_alpha   90.00
_cell.angle_beta   90.00
_cell.angle_gamma   90.00
#
_symmetry.space_group_name_H-M   'P 1'
#
loop_
_entity.id
_entity.type
_entity.pdbx_description
1 polymer ?
#
loop_
_entity_poly.entity_id
_entity_poly.type
_entity_poly.pdbx_seq_one_letter_code
_entity_poly.pdbx_strand_id
1 'polypeptide(L)'
;MKVLSVGLMRLKDVLQIHGPDDNPITVRQLGDDPDYRPLLKEIQTSGESNIVLDCDPDKILDILRQAREVKLMEDYQVSYVITSLNTHTIDFEELKFVRSNITSLRLIDPKSYELRNAVHDWEEGEKRFNRIYRISPEHVKTEAAVVHDAVRVFAAALQELDSTDEISPIPMNCKQPTQWPHGLRIVNYMKLKTEHGITGPIVFDDLGFCQL
;
A
#
# COMPACT_ATOMS: atom_id res chain seq x y z
N MET A 1 -19.95 -11.72 5.28
CA MET A 1 -18.56 -11.23 5.12
C MET A 1 -18.25 -10.35 6.31
N LYS A 2 -17.08 -10.54 6.93
CA LYS A 2 -16.65 -9.78 8.12
C LYS A 2 -15.43 -8.93 7.80
N VAL A 3 -15.48 -7.64 8.11
CA VAL A 3 -14.34 -6.72 7.97
C VAL A 3 -13.79 -6.39 9.35
N LEU A 4 -12.51 -6.65 9.54
CA LEU A 4 -11.72 -6.26 10.71
C LEU A 4 -10.84 -5.08 10.31
N SER A 5 -11.08 -3.89 10.86
CA SER A 5 -10.34 -2.69 10.46
C SER A 5 -9.87 -1.87 11.66
N VAL A 6 -8.65 -1.35 11.59
CA VAL A 6 -8.15 -0.34 12.55
C VAL A 6 -8.77 1.04 12.28
N GLY A 7 -9.24 1.30 11.05
CA GLY A 7 -9.80 2.60 10.65
C GLY A 7 -10.79 2.52 9.49
N LEU A 8 -12.07 2.71 9.79
CA LEU A 8 -13.19 2.51 8.86
C LEU A 8 -13.13 3.41 7.59
N MET A 9 -12.53 4.58 7.68
CA MET A 9 -12.49 5.53 6.56
C MET A 9 -11.79 4.98 5.32
N ARG A 10 -10.81 4.07 5.49
CA ARG A 10 -10.02 3.51 4.38
C ARG A 10 -10.81 2.62 3.45
N LEU A 11 -11.86 1.98 3.95
CA LEU A 11 -12.67 1.02 3.20
C LEU A 11 -14.04 1.56 2.80
N LYS A 12 -14.32 2.83 3.08
CA LYS A 12 -15.64 3.44 2.85
C LYS A 12 -16.10 3.25 1.40
N ASP A 13 -15.26 3.60 0.43
CA ASP A 13 -15.65 3.57 -0.98
C ASP A 13 -15.86 2.13 -1.47
N VAL A 14 -15.03 1.19 -0.98
CA VAL A 14 -15.19 -0.26 -1.26
C VAL A 14 -16.49 -0.79 -0.69
N LEU A 15 -16.84 -0.39 0.53
CA LEU A 15 -18.08 -0.79 1.19
C LEU A 15 -19.32 -0.19 0.51
N GLN A 16 -19.19 0.94 -0.18
CA GLN A 16 -20.28 1.60 -0.90
C GLN A 16 -20.62 0.95 -2.25
N ILE A 17 -19.76 0.08 -2.77
CA ILE A 17 -20.04 -0.69 -4.00
C ILE A 17 -21.14 -1.73 -3.76
N HIS A 18 -21.33 -2.14 -2.50
CA HIS A 18 -22.32 -3.14 -2.09
C HIS A 18 -23.76 -2.63 -2.27
N GLY A 19 -24.58 -3.42 -2.98
CA GLY A 19 -25.96 -3.10 -3.29
C GLY A 19 -26.96 -3.63 -2.24
N PRO A 20 -28.23 -3.18 -2.29
CA PRO A 20 -29.27 -3.60 -1.34
C PRO A 20 -29.60 -5.10 -1.39
N ASP A 21 -29.30 -5.78 -2.50
CA ASP A 21 -29.56 -7.22 -2.69
C ASP A 21 -28.36 -8.10 -2.31
N ASP A 22 -27.21 -7.51 -1.99
CA ASP A 22 -25.99 -8.25 -1.66
C ASP A 22 -25.99 -8.73 -0.20
N ASN A 23 -25.24 -9.80 0.08
CA ASN A 23 -25.15 -10.37 1.43
C ASN A 23 -24.60 -9.36 2.45
N PRO A 24 -25.18 -9.24 3.65
CA PRO A 24 -24.79 -8.21 4.61
C PRO A 24 -23.30 -8.27 4.98
N ILE A 25 -22.66 -7.11 4.99
CA ILE A 25 -21.29 -6.93 5.47
C ILE A 25 -21.36 -6.49 6.92
N THR A 26 -20.68 -7.20 7.81
CA THR A 26 -20.51 -6.78 9.20
C THR A 26 -19.10 -6.22 9.38
N VAL A 27 -19.00 -5.02 9.93
CA VAL A 27 -17.70 -4.41 10.24
C VAL A 27 -17.45 -4.43 11.75
N ARG A 28 -16.22 -4.73 12.12
CA ARG A 28 -15.72 -4.72 13.50
C ARG A 28 -14.41 -3.95 13.54
N GLN A 29 -14.33 -3.03 14.48
CA GLN A 29 -13.10 -2.30 14.73
C GLN A 29 -12.13 -3.20 15.49
N LEU A 30 -10.88 -3.26 15.02
CA LEU A 30 -9.79 -3.83 15.79
C LEU A 30 -9.42 -2.84 16.90
N GLY A 31 -9.54 -3.27 18.15
CA GLY A 31 -9.12 -2.46 19.29
C GLY A 31 -7.60 -2.33 19.37
N ASP A 32 -7.14 -1.48 20.29
CA ASP A 32 -5.71 -1.36 20.63
C ASP A 32 -5.22 -2.47 21.57
N ASP A 33 -6.13 -3.32 22.06
CA ASP A 33 -5.80 -4.47 22.89
C ASP A 33 -5.01 -5.51 22.07
N PRO A 34 -3.88 -6.02 22.58
CA PRO A 34 -3.15 -7.10 21.91
C PRO A 34 -3.91 -8.43 21.86
N ASP A 35 -4.95 -8.65 22.67
CA ASP A 35 -5.78 -9.87 22.66
C ASP A 35 -7.04 -9.71 21.80
N TYR A 36 -6.97 -10.21 20.57
CA TYR A 36 -8.07 -10.26 19.60
C TYR A 36 -8.92 -11.54 19.71
N ARG A 37 -8.55 -12.52 20.56
CA ARG A 37 -9.27 -13.80 20.67
C ARG A 37 -10.76 -13.66 20.98
N PRO A 38 -11.23 -12.73 21.84
CA PRO A 38 -12.66 -12.56 22.09
C PRO A 38 -13.42 -12.25 20.80
N LEU A 39 -12.93 -11.28 20.01
CA LEU A 39 -13.50 -10.90 18.73
C LEU A 39 -13.45 -12.05 17.71
N LEU A 40 -12.32 -12.76 17.64
CA LEU A 40 -12.14 -13.88 16.70
C LEU A 40 -13.04 -15.07 17.06
N LYS A 41 -13.33 -15.31 18.35
CA LYS A 41 -14.32 -16.31 18.81
C LYS A 41 -15.74 -15.93 18.42
N GLU A 42 -16.09 -14.65 18.49
CA GLU A 42 -17.40 -14.18 18.00
C GLU A 42 -17.55 -14.46 16.49
N ILE A 43 -16.49 -14.19 15.72
CA ILE A 43 -16.48 -14.45 14.27
C ILE A 43 -16.62 -15.95 13.99
N GLN A 44 -15.84 -16.78 14.67
CA GLN A 44 -15.95 -18.24 14.58
C GLN A 44 -17.37 -18.73 14.88
N THR A 45 -17.95 -18.25 15.99
CA THR A 45 -19.30 -18.67 16.43
C THR A 45 -20.38 -18.20 15.46
N SER A 46 -20.16 -17.06 14.78
CA SER A 46 -21.08 -16.54 13.76
C SER A 46 -21.07 -17.32 12.44
N GLY A 47 -20.13 -18.24 12.23
CA GLY A 47 -20.03 -19.04 11.00
C GLY A 47 -19.56 -18.25 9.78
N GLU A 48 -18.94 -17.08 9.97
CA GLU A 48 -18.46 -16.24 8.88
C GLU A 48 -17.20 -16.85 8.26
N SER A 49 -17.23 -17.08 6.96
CA SER A 49 -16.14 -17.72 6.21
C SER A 49 -15.30 -16.74 5.39
N ASN A 50 -15.75 -15.51 5.18
CA ASN A 50 -15.03 -14.52 4.37
C ASN A 50 -14.64 -13.33 5.24
N ILE A 51 -13.34 -13.20 5.51
CA ILE A 51 -12.79 -12.23 6.46
C ILE A 51 -11.85 -11.28 5.73
N VAL A 52 -12.11 -9.97 5.83
CA VAL A 52 -11.17 -8.93 5.38
C VAL A 52 -10.42 -8.40 6.58
N LEU A 53 -9.10 -8.38 6.48
CA LEU A 53 -8.20 -7.86 7.49
C LEU A 53 -7.53 -6.58 6.99
N ASP A 54 -7.89 -5.47 7.62
CA ASP A 54 -7.37 -4.12 7.38
C ASP A 54 -6.63 -3.61 8.61
N CYS A 55 -5.35 -3.96 8.69
CA CYS A 55 -4.45 -3.55 9.75
C CYS A 55 -3.02 -3.37 9.24
N ASP A 56 -2.18 -2.74 10.06
CA ASP A 56 -0.77 -2.59 9.76
C ASP A 56 -0.07 -3.95 9.64
N PRO A 57 0.98 -4.07 8.79
CA PRO A 57 1.71 -5.32 8.57
C PRO A 57 2.12 -6.03 9.86
N ASP A 58 2.60 -5.26 10.83
CA ASP A 58 3.15 -5.78 12.07
C ASP A 58 2.10 -6.49 12.95
N LYS A 59 0.81 -6.19 12.76
CA LYS A 59 -0.30 -6.83 13.50
C LYS A 59 -0.85 -8.08 12.81
N ILE A 60 -0.62 -8.25 11.51
CA ILE A 60 -1.24 -9.31 10.70
C ILE A 60 -0.91 -10.68 11.26
N LEU A 61 0.38 -10.94 11.51
CA LEU A 61 0.84 -12.26 11.95
C LEU A 61 0.27 -12.61 13.33
N ASP A 62 0.23 -11.65 14.26
CA ASP A 62 -0.33 -11.86 15.59
C ASP A 62 -1.84 -12.11 15.56
N ILE A 63 -2.59 -11.41 14.71
CA ILE A 63 -4.03 -11.65 14.53
C ILE A 63 -4.26 -13.05 13.95
N LEU A 64 -3.49 -13.47 12.95
CA LEU A 64 -3.61 -14.80 12.35
C LEU A 64 -3.19 -15.91 13.33
N ARG A 65 -2.15 -15.69 14.14
CA ARG A 65 -1.77 -16.60 15.24
C ARG A 65 -2.94 -16.83 16.20
N GLN A 66 -3.58 -15.75 16.65
CA GLN A 66 -4.71 -15.84 17.55
C GLN A 66 -5.95 -16.45 16.88
N ALA A 67 -6.16 -16.20 15.58
CA ALA A 67 -7.22 -16.82 14.81
C ALA A 67 -7.04 -18.34 14.74
N ARG A 68 -5.80 -18.82 14.59
CA ARG A 68 -5.46 -20.24 14.68
C ARG A 68 -5.72 -20.79 16.08
N GLU A 69 -5.33 -20.09 17.15
CA GLU A 69 -5.56 -20.52 18.54
C GLU A 69 -7.04 -20.74 18.86
N VAL A 70 -7.93 -19.92 18.27
CA VAL A 70 -9.38 -20.06 18.44
C VAL A 70 -10.02 -20.97 17.39
N LYS A 71 -9.23 -21.67 16.57
CA LYS A 71 -9.68 -22.60 15.51
C LYS A 71 -10.52 -21.95 14.40
N LEU A 72 -10.31 -20.67 14.14
CA LEU A 72 -10.95 -19.97 13.01
C LEU A 72 -10.27 -20.33 11.67
N MET A 73 -9.02 -20.83 11.72
CA MET A 73 -8.21 -21.16 10.53
C MET A 73 -8.17 -22.66 10.18
N GLU A 74 -8.95 -23.49 10.86
CA GLU A 74 -8.95 -24.96 10.70
C GLU A 74 -9.92 -25.45 9.59
N ASP A 75 -10.77 -24.58 9.07
CA ASP A 75 -11.72 -24.87 7.99
C ASP A 75 -11.21 -24.36 6.64
N TYR A 76 -11.33 -25.20 5.61
CA TYR A 76 -10.97 -24.88 4.22
C TYR A 76 -11.90 -23.86 3.58
N GLN A 77 -13.11 -23.70 4.12
CA GLN A 77 -14.08 -22.71 3.63
C GLN A 77 -13.75 -21.29 4.09
N VAL A 78 -12.94 -21.14 5.14
CA VAL A 78 -12.56 -19.83 5.65
C VAL A 78 -11.48 -19.22 4.75
N SER A 79 -11.70 -17.98 4.34
CA SER A 79 -10.80 -17.18 3.52
C SER A 79 -10.52 -15.83 4.16
N TYR A 80 -9.26 -15.42 4.09
CA TYR A 80 -8.76 -14.15 4.56
C TYR A 80 -8.30 -13.31 3.36
N VAL A 81 -8.76 -12.07 3.29
CA VAL A 81 -8.24 -11.06 2.35
C VAL A 81 -7.57 -9.96 3.16
N ILE A 82 -6.28 -9.78 2.94
CA ILE A 82 -5.46 -8.78 3.64
C ILE A 82 -5.29 -7.57 2.72
N THR A 83 -5.66 -6.39 3.20
CA THR A 83 -5.63 -5.14 2.41
C THR A 83 -4.28 -4.43 2.45
N SER A 84 -3.40 -4.79 3.39
CA SER A 84 -2.09 -4.16 3.54
C SER A 84 -1.18 -4.46 2.35
N LEU A 85 -0.72 -3.42 1.66
CA LEU A 85 0.19 -3.53 0.50
C LEU A 85 1.61 -3.96 0.88
N ASN A 86 1.93 -3.95 2.17
CA ASN A 86 3.23 -4.37 2.72
C ASN A 86 3.20 -5.81 3.25
N THR A 87 2.16 -6.59 2.95
CA THR A 87 2.06 -7.98 3.40
C THR A 87 3.23 -8.85 2.91
N HIS A 88 3.86 -8.49 1.79
CA HIS A 88 5.01 -9.21 1.23
C HIS A 88 6.28 -9.13 2.09
N THR A 89 6.35 -8.21 3.06
CA THR A 89 7.51 -8.10 3.96
C THR A 89 7.40 -9.01 5.18
N ILE A 90 6.31 -9.79 5.30
CA ILE A 90 6.03 -10.65 6.44
C ILE A 90 6.41 -12.09 6.12
N ASP A 91 7.06 -12.76 7.07
CA ASP A 91 7.32 -14.19 7.01
C ASP A 91 6.11 -14.98 7.53
N PHE A 92 5.47 -15.74 6.63
CA PHE A 92 4.30 -16.57 6.92
C PHE A 92 4.65 -18.06 7.14
N GLU A 93 5.93 -18.42 7.28
CA GLU A 93 6.37 -19.82 7.41
C GLU A 93 5.65 -20.57 8.55
N GLU A 94 5.34 -19.90 9.65
CA GLU A 94 4.61 -20.49 10.78
C GLU A 94 3.12 -20.77 10.51
N LEU A 95 2.57 -20.22 9.43
CA LEU A 95 1.19 -20.45 8.99
C LEU A 95 1.09 -21.48 7.85
N LYS A 96 2.19 -22.08 7.41
CA LYS A 96 2.21 -23.00 6.24
C LYS A 96 1.25 -24.19 6.30
N PHE A 97 0.79 -24.57 7.50
CA PHE A 97 -0.09 -25.73 7.71
C PHE A 97 -1.54 -25.34 8.06
N VAL A 98 -1.91 -24.06 7.96
CA VAL A 98 -3.31 -23.65 8.10
C VAL A 98 -4.12 -24.16 6.90
N ARG A 99 -5.42 -24.39 7.11
CA ARG A 99 -6.31 -24.91 6.06
C ARG A 99 -7.03 -23.81 5.29
N SER A 100 -7.16 -22.65 5.91
CA SER A 100 -7.80 -21.48 5.33
C SER A 100 -6.96 -20.82 4.24
N ASN A 101 -7.62 -20.22 3.26
CA ASN A 101 -6.96 -19.47 2.21
C ASN A 101 -6.61 -18.06 2.71
N ILE A 102 -5.38 -17.60 2.42
CA ILE A 102 -4.95 -16.23 2.70
C ILE A 102 -4.57 -15.59 1.37
N THR A 103 -5.24 -14.49 1.04
CA THR A 103 -4.99 -13.69 -0.15
C THR A 103 -4.57 -12.29 0.29
N SER A 104 -3.52 -11.77 -0.34
CA SER A 104 -3.04 -10.42 -0.12
C SER A 104 -2.81 -9.70 -1.44
N LEU A 105 -2.74 -8.38 -1.36
CA LEU A 105 -2.43 -7.50 -2.47
C LEU A 105 -0.99 -7.02 -2.35
N ARG A 106 -0.33 -6.85 -3.49
CA ARG A 106 1.03 -6.33 -3.56
C ARG A 106 1.17 -5.43 -4.77
N LEU A 107 1.64 -4.20 -4.54
CA LEU A 107 1.85 -3.23 -5.60
C LEU A 107 3.21 -3.44 -6.31
N ILE A 108 4.24 -3.79 -5.55
CA ILE A 108 5.60 -3.95 -6.08
C ILE A 108 5.92 -5.42 -6.39
N ASP A 109 6.72 -5.69 -7.42
CA ASP A 109 7.26 -7.03 -7.65
C ASP A 109 8.75 -7.09 -7.25
N PRO A 110 9.14 -7.79 -6.15
CA PRO A 110 10.53 -8.04 -5.75
C PRO A 110 11.41 -8.67 -6.83
N LYS A 111 10.79 -9.31 -7.82
CA LYS A 111 11.49 -9.94 -8.95
C LYS A 111 11.70 -9.00 -10.14
N SER A 112 11.05 -7.83 -10.15
CA SER A 112 11.19 -6.85 -11.22
C SER A 112 12.62 -6.33 -11.33
N TYR A 113 13.02 -6.00 -12.56
CA TYR A 113 14.33 -5.43 -12.83
C TYR A 113 14.43 -4.01 -12.24
N GLU A 114 13.35 -3.25 -12.35
CA GLU A 114 13.19 -1.87 -11.90
C GLU A 114 13.49 -1.74 -10.40
N LEU A 115 12.87 -2.61 -9.57
CA LEU A 115 13.09 -2.61 -8.13
C LEU A 115 14.52 -3.00 -7.77
N ARG A 116 15.06 -4.05 -8.41
CA ARG A 116 16.43 -4.52 -8.15
C ARG A 116 17.47 -3.46 -8.50
N ASN A 117 17.28 -2.76 -9.62
CA ASN A 117 18.15 -1.68 -10.02
C ASN A 117 18.04 -0.49 -9.07
N ALA A 118 16.82 -0.10 -8.68
CA ALA A 118 16.62 0.99 -7.73
C ALA A 118 17.26 0.70 -6.36
N VAL A 119 17.10 -0.51 -5.83
CA VAL A 119 17.76 -0.94 -4.59
C VAL A 119 19.28 -0.85 -4.71
N HIS A 120 19.85 -1.32 -5.83
CA HIS A 120 21.28 -1.19 -6.08
C HIS A 120 21.75 0.28 -6.11
N ASP A 121 21.00 1.14 -6.81
CA ASP A 121 21.31 2.57 -6.90
C ASP A 121 21.24 3.26 -5.53
N TRP A 122 20.29 2.87 -4.66
CA TRP A 122 20.20 3.39 -3.29
C TRP A 122 21.42 2.99 -2.45
N GLU A 123 21.85 1.72 -2.55
CA GLU A 123 23.03 1.23 -1.85
C GLU A 123 24.31 1.95 -2.33
N GLU A 124 24.49 2.13 -3.64
CA GLU A 124 25.61 2.88 -4.21
C GLU A 124 25.57 4.37 -3.83
N GLY A 125 24.38 4.97 -3.77
CA GLY A 125 24.17 6.35 -3.32
C GLY A 125 24.65 6.57 -1.88
N GLU A 126 24.23 5.71 -0.95
CA GLU A 126 24.62 5.81 0.46
C GLU A 126 26.13 5.56 0.68
N LYS A 127 26.75 4.67 -0.12
CA LYS A 127 28.22 4.46 -0.09
C LYS A 127 29.00 5.73 -0.39
N ARG A 128 28.52 6.60 -1.28
CA ARG A 128 29.16 7.90 -1.60
C ARG A 128 29.21 8.83 -0.39
N PHE A 129 28.30 8.67 0.56
CA PHE A 129 28.26 9.38 1.84
C PHE A 129 28.93 8.60 2.97
N ASN A 130 29.67 7.52 2.66
CA ASN A 130 30.34 6.64 3.62
C ASN A 130 29.37 6.01 4.64
N ARG A 131 28.13 5.72 4.21
CA ARG A 131 27.11 5.05 5.01
C ARG A 131 26.91 3.62 4.50
N ILE A 132 26.68 2.70 5.45
CA ILE A 132 26.36 1.30 5.12
C ILE A 132 24.84 1.18 5.10
N TYR A 133 24.29 1.05 3.91
CA TYR A 133 22.88 0.77 3.68
C TYR A 133 22.77 -0.50 2.83
N ARG A 134 21.91 -1.44 3.26
CA ARG A 134 21.60 -2.67 2.54
C ARG A 134 20.15 -3.05 2.78
N ILE A 135 19.43 -3.38 1.71
CA ILE A 135 18.04 -3.83 1.80
C ILE A 135 17.76 -4.87 0.71
N SER A 136 17.02 -5.92 1.05
CA SER A 136 16.57 -6.90 0.05
C SER A 136 15.32 -6.37 -0.67
N PRO A 137 15.17 -6.57 -1.99
CA PRO A 137 13.95 -6.21 -2.72
C PRO A 137 12.64 -6.70 -2.07
N GLU A 138 12.66 -7.87 -1.43
CA GLU A 138 11.53 -8.48 -0.72
C GLU A 138 11.09 -7.70 0.53
N HIS A 139 11.97 -6.87 1.09
CA HIS A 139 11.71 -6.08 2.30
C HIS A 139 11.49 -4.60 2.01
N VAL A 140 11.52 -4.19 0.74
CA VAL A 140 11.21 -2.81 0.36
C VAL A 140 9.75 -2.53 0.65
N LYS A 141 9.49 -1.46 1.40
CA LYS A 141 8.13 -1.01 1.71
C LYS A 141 7.52 -0.28 0.52
N THR A 142 6.22 -0.45 0.34
CA THR A 142 5.43 0.17 -0.74
C THR A 142 5.57 1.69 -0.72
N GLU A 143 5.57 2.31 0.45
CA GLU A 143 5.72 3.76 0.60
C GLU A 143 7.07 4.25 0.05
N ALA A 144 8.15 3.51 0.28
CA ALA A 144 9.47 3.86 -0.25
C ALA A 144 9.50 3.76 -1.79
N ALA A 145 8.89 2.71 -2.35
CA ALA A 145 8.76 2.55 -3.79
C ALA A 145 7.92 3.67 -4.43
N VAL A 146 6.79 4.03 -3.82
CA VAL A 146 5.94 5.14 -4.29
C VAL A 146 6.69 6.47 -4.23
N VAL A 147 7.45 6.74 -3.16
CA VAL A 147 8.27 7.96 -3.07
C VAL A 147 9.36 8.00 -4.13
N HIS A 148 10.04 6.87 -4.39
CA HIS A 148 11.03 6.78 -5.45
C HIS A 148 10.42 7.13 -6.81
N ASP A 149 9.29 6.52 -7.14
CA ASP A 149 8.59 6.75 -8.39
C ASP A 149 8.05 8.18 -8.48
N ALA A 150 7.54 8.75 -7.38
CA ALA A 150 7.06 10.14 -7.34
C ALA A 150 8.18 11.14 -7.65
N VAL A 151 9.38 10.95 -7.09
CA VAL A 151 10.54 11.79 -7.40
C VAL A 151 10.94 11.65 -8.86
N ARG A 152 10.90 10.43 -9.41
CA ARG A 152 11.23 10.17 -10.82
C ARG A 152 10.25 10.84 -11.77
N VAL A 153 8.94 10.71 -11.54
CA VAL A 153 7.89 11.37 -12.32
C VAL A 153 8.05 12.90 -12.25
N PHE A 154 8.28 13.43 -11.05
CA PHE A 154 8.48 14.87 -10.87
C PHE A 154 9.73 15.37 -11.60
N ALA A 155 10.86 14.67 -11.48
CA ALA A 155 12.11 15.02 -12.16
C ALA A 155 11.96 14.96 -13.69
N ALA A 156 11.26 13.95 -14.21
CA ALA A 156 10.98 13.83 -15.64
C ALA A 156 10.11 14.98 -16.17
N ALA A 157 9.05 15.35 -15.43
CA ALA A 157 8.21 16.49 -15.78
C ALA A 157 8.97 17.82 -15.71
N LEU A 158 9.86 17.97 -14.72
CA LEU A 158 10.69 19.16 -14.58
C LEU A 158 11.69 19.30 -15.73
N GLN A 159 12.37 18.20 -16.11
CA GLN A 159 13.31 18.18 -17.22
C GLN A 159 12.64 18.52 -18.56
N GLU A 160 11.42 18.05 -18.78
CA GLU A 160 10.66 18.37 -19.98
C GLU A 160 10.30 19.86 -20.02
N LEU A 161 9.82 20.43 -18.91
CA LEU A 161 9.51 21.85 -18.83
C LEU A 161 10.77 22.71 -19.05
N ASP A 162 11.91 22.32 -18.48
CA ASP A 162 13.18 23.06 -18.55
C ASP A 162 13.75 23.10 -19.98
N SER A 163 13.37 22.14 -20.81
CA SER A 163 13.71 22.14 -22.23
C SER A 163 12.98 23.24 -23.03
N THR A 164 11.85 23.72 -22.52
CA THR A 164 10.98 24.70 -23.20
C THR A 164 11.05 26.10 -22.59
N ASP A 165 11.32 26.21 -21.28
CA ASP A 165 11.33 27.47 -20.55
C ASP A 165 12.42 27.45 -19.48
N GLU A 166 13.02 28.61 -19.22
CA GLU A 166 13.93 28.76 -18.09
C GLU A 166 13.15 28.68 -16.77
N ILE A 167 13.32 27.59 -16.05
CA ILE A 167 12.63 27.38 -14.77
C ILE A 167 13.43 28.02 -13.64
N SER A 168 12.84 29.00 -12.97
CA SER A 168 13.42 29.61 -11.77
C SER A 168 12.49 29.47 -10.55
N PRO A 169 13.00 28.97 -9.41
CA PRO A 169 12.25 28.95 -8.17
C PRO A 169 12.10 30.37 -7.61
N ILE A 170 10.91 30.67 -7.08
CA ILE A 170 10.60 31.97 -6.48
C ILE A 170 10.31 31.75 -4.99
N PRO A 171 10.87 32.55 -4.05
CA PRO A 171 10.50 32.49 -2.65
C PRO A 171 9.00 32.78 -2.47
N MET A 172 8.29 31.90 -1.76
CA MET A 172 6.86 32.03 -1.50
C MET A 172 6.56 32.21 -0.01
N ASN A 173 5.45 32.88 0.30
CA ASN A 173 5.01 33.14 1.68
C ASN A 173 3.54 32.70 1.86
N CYS A 174 3.26 31.83 2.82
CA CYS A 174 1.91 31.35 3.09
C CYS A 174 0.94 32.46 3.54
N LYS A 175 1.43 33.59 4.07
CA LYS A 175 0.60 34.76 4.44
C LYS A 175 0.25 35.65 3.24
N GLN A 176 1.01 35.54 2.15
CA GLN A 176 0.83 36.31 0.92
C GLN A 176 0.81 35.34 -0.26
N PRO A 177 -0.34 34.70 -0.52
CA PRO A 177 -0.42 33.64 -1.50
C PRO A 177 -0.08 34.21 -2.88
N THR A 178 1.06 33.76 -3.39
CA THR A 178 1.54 34.00 -4.75
C THR A 178 1.65 32.65 -5.44
N GLN A 179 1.27 32.60 -6.71
CA GLN A 179 1.35 31.37 -7.49
C GLN A 179 2.69 31.30 -8.19
N TRP A 180 3.31 30.13 -8.18
CA TRP A 180 4.47 29.89 -9.01
C TRP A 180 4.02 29.75 -10.48
N PRO A 181 4.52 30.58 -11.42
CA PRO A 181 4.00 30.62 -12.79
C PRO A 181 4.04 29.28 -13.53
N HIS A 182 5.02 28.44 -13.21
CA HIS A 182 5.22 27.14 -13.85
C HIS A 182 4.45 25.99 -13.17
N GLY A 183 3.80 26.24 -12.03
CA GLY A 183 3.19 25.18 -11.21
C GLY A 183 2.15 24.35 -11.96
N LEU A 184 1.22 25.00 -12.68
CA LEU A 184 0.19 24.28 -13.45
C LEU A 184 0.80 23.49 -14.62
N ARG A 185 1.87 24.01 -15.23
CA ARG A 185 2.53 23.34 -16.36
C ARG A 185 3.20 22.05 -15.92
N ILE A 186 3.95 22.07 -14.81
CA ILE A 186 4.54 20.84 -14.25
C ILE A 186 3.47 19.80 -13.94
N VAL A 187 2.36 20.20 -13.31
CA VAL A 187 1.25 19.27 -13.02
C VAL A 187 0.69 18.66 -14.30
N ASN A 188 0.54 19.46 -15.36
CA ASN A 188 0.07 18.94 -16.65
C ASN A 188 1.10 18.01 -17.30
N TYR A 189 2.40 18.31 -17.25
CA TYR A 189 3.43 17.40 -17.74
C TYR A 189 3.44 16.07 -16.98
N MET A 190 3.27 16.11 -15.65
CA MET A 190 3.14 14.89 -14.83
C MET A 190 1.93 14.06 -15.24
N LYS A 191 0.79 14.69 -15.59
CA LYS A 191 -0.43 13.99 -15.99
C LYS A 191 -0.38 13.40 -17.40
N LEU A 192 0.24 14.11 -18.34
CA LEU A 192 0.25 13.71 -19.76
C LEU A 192 1.18 12.53 -20.05
N LYS A 193 2.15 12.25 -19.18
CA LYS A 193 3.19 11.27 -19.44
C LYS A 193 2.94 9.98 -18.67
N THR A 194 2.91 8.87 -19.40
CA THR A 194 3.02 7.54 -18.81
C THR A 194 4.47 7.29 -18.43
N GLU A 195 4.72 7.05 -17.16
CA GLU A 195 6.02 6.62 -16.64
C GLU A 195 5.95 5.15 -16.22
N HIS A 196 7.09 4.46 -16.25
CA HIS A 196 7.20 3.11 -15.73
C HIS A 196 8.22 3.09 -14.59
N GLY A 197 7.72 2.81 -13.40
CA GLY A 197 8.47 2.82 -12.15
C GLY A 197 8.54 1.45 -11.50
N ILE A 198 9.01 1.44 -10.25
CA ILE A 198 9.06 0.27 -9.37
C ILE A 198 7.65 -0.28 -9.08
N THR A 199 6.67 0.62 -9.05
CA THR A 199 5.25 0.32 -8.78
C THR A 199 4.47 -0.06 -10.04
N GLY A 200 5.13 -0.18 -11.19
CA GLY A 200 4.50 -0.52 -12.47
C GLY A 200 4.25 0.72 -13.36
N PRO A 201 3.27 0.65 -14.28
CA PRO A 201 2.84 1.80 -15.06
C PRO A 201 2.21 2.88 -14.17
N ILE A 202 2.60 4.13 -14.39
CA ILE A 202 2.11 5.30 -13.67
C ILE A 202 1.42 6.20 -14.69
N VAL A 203 0.10 6.26 -14.60
CA VAL A 203 -0.76 7.07 -15.46
C VAL A 203 -1.72 7.84 -14.56
N PHE A 204 -1.89 9.13 -14.79
CA PHE A 204 -2.84 9.94 -14.02
C PHE A 204 -4.06 10.30 -14.86
N ASP A 205 -5.20 10.40 -14.21
CA ASP A 205 -6.38 11.03 -14.81
C ASP A 205 -6.35 12.56 -14.70
N ASP A 206 -7.39 13.21 -15.24
CA ASP A 206 -7.54 14.67 -15.21
C ASP A 206 -7.61 15.23 -13.78
N LEU A 207 -8.02 14.43 -12.80
CA LEU A 207 -8.08 14.81 -11.39
C LEU A 207 -6.75 14.58 -10.66
N GLY A 208 -5.83 13.82 -11.26
CA GLY A 208 -4.53 13.45 -10.70
C GLY A 208 -4.54 12.16 -9.90
N PHE A 209 -5.59 11.33 -10.01
CA PHE A 209 -5.58 9.98 -9.45
C PHE A 209 -4.79 9.05 -10.35
N CYS A 210 -3.97 8.19 -9.74
CA CYS A 210 -3.24 7.16 -10.47
C CYS A 210 -4.22 6.08 -10.96
N GLN A 211 -4.13 5.75 -12.24
CA GLN A 211 -4.87 4.69 -12.90
C GLN A 211 -3.96 3.46 -12.94
N LEU A 212 -4.27 2.48 -12.06
CA LEU A 212 -3.59 1.19 -11.97
C LEU A 212 -4.28 0.14 -12.85
#